data_AF-A0A4Z2CR75-F1
#
_entry.id   AF-A0A4Z2CR75-F1
#
_cell.length_a   1.000
_cell.length_b   1.000
_cell.length_c   1.000
_cell.angle_alpha   90.00
_cell.angle_beta   90.00
_cell.angle_gamma   90.00
#
_symmetry.space_group_name_H-M   'P 1'
#
loop_
_entity.id
_entity.type
_entity.pdbx_description
1 polymer ?
#
loop_
_entity_poly.entity_id
_entity_poly.type
_entity_poly.pdbx_seq_one_letter_code
_entity_poly.pdbx_strand_id
1 'polypeptide(L)'
;MFAVRWSNLTVISKGKSYQVTVSCMIYRESGNINVYYENISSEINSSSLITSIQDIARLIVDKVYVDKFVYSKITVPSTMIKSNSLVIFKPLKHYCSKQKNKESCQLASEENIICYWCPIIKNCTNGADLNAIKFSDSKCFRQNTNGEQST
;
A
#
# COMPACT_ATOMS: atom_id res chain seq x y z
N MET A 1 -12.65 -8.16 12.22
CA MET A 1 -11.81 -8.87 11.23
C MET A 1 -12.58 -8.99 9.93
N PHE A 2 -11.92 -8.89 8.78
CA PHE A 2 -12.47 -9.24 7.46
C PHE A 2 -11.63 -10.37 6.89
N ALA A 3 -12.25 -11.38 6.28
CA ALA A 3 -11.54 -12.53 5.74
C ALA A 3 -12.07 -12.91 4.36
N VAL A 4 -11.16 -13.28 3.46
CA VAL A 4 -11.44 -13.81 2.14
C VAL A 4 -10.71 -15.13 2.01
N ARG A 5 -11.44 -16.17 1.60
CA ARG A 5 -10.87 -17.49 1.36
C ARG A 5 -11.14 -17.89 -0.08
N TRP A 6 -10.08 -18.19 -0.82
CA TRP A 6 -10.18 -18.75 -2.16
C TRP A 6 -9.90 -20.25 -2.07
N SER A 7 -10.96 -21.08 -2.12
CA SER A 7 -10.88 -22.52 -1.91
C SER A 7 -10.53 -23.35 -3.15
N ASN A 8 -10.82 -22.81 -4.35
CA ASN A 8 -10.70 -23.54 -5.62
C ASN A 8 -9.85 -22.76 -6.64
N LEU A 9 -8.70 -22.22 -6.19
CA LEU A 9 -7.77 -21.59 -7.12
C LEU A 9 -7.08 -22.68 -7.94
N THR A 10 -7.07 -22.53 -9.25
CA THR A 10 -6.39 -23.47 -10.14
C THR A 10 -5.00 -22.93 -10.50
N VAL A 11 -3.98 -23.70 -10.18
CA VAL A 11 -2.58 -23.42 -10.59
C VAL A 11 -2.14 -24.48 -11.58
N ILE A 12 -1.64 -24.05 -12.73
CA ILE A 12 -1.05 -24.94 -13.73
C ILE A 12 0.46 -24.97 -13.51
N SER A 13 1.03 -26.15 -13.30
CA SER A 13 2.47 -26.34 -13.16
C SER A 13 2.93 -27.59 -13.87
N LYS A 14 3.94 -27.46 -14.73
CA LYS A 14 4.46 -28.55 -15.58
C LYS A 14 3.35 -29.29 -16.35
N GLY A 15 2.34 -28.57 -16.84
CA GLY A 15 1.21 -29.14 -17.59
C GLY A 15 0.15 -29.85 -16.75
N LYS A 16 0.29 -29.90 -15.41
CA LYS A 16 -0.72 -30.44 -14.50
C LYS A 16 -1.50 -29.32 -13.80
N SER A 17 -2.78 -29.55 -13.54
CA SER A 17 -3.66 -28.66 -12.80
C SER A 17 -3.71 -29.06 -11.33
N TYR A 18 -3.55 -28.08 -10.44
CA TYR A 18 -3.63 -28.27 -9.00
C TYR A 18 -4.67 -27.32 -8.40
N GLN A 19 -5.51 -27.85 -7.52
CA GLN A 19 -6.38 -27.03 -6.68
C GLN A 19 -5.57 -26.53 -5.48
N VAL A 20 -5.60 -25.22 -5.27
CA VAL A 20 -4.93 -24.57 -4.14
C VAL A 20 -5.91 -23.75 -3.33
N THR A 21 -5.64 -23.68 -2.03
CA THR A 21 -6.45 -22.91 -1.09
C THR A 21 -5.60 -21.86 -0.38
N VAL A 22 -6.06 -20.62 -0.41
CA VAL A 22 -5.41 -19.48 0.24
C VAL A 22 -6.46 -18.66 0.99
N SER A 23 -6.12 -18.24 2.20
CA SER A 23 -6.92 -17.32 3.01
C SER A 23 -6.18 -16.01 3.22
N CYS A 24 -6.90 -14.89 3.12
CA CYS A 24 -6.43 -13.56 3.46
C CYS A 24 -7.31 -12.98 4.57
N MET A 25 -6.68 -12.48 5.63
CA MET A 25 -7.34 -11.88 6.79
C MET A 25 -6.83 -10.46 7.00
N ILE A 26 -7.76 -9.51 7.14
CA ILE A 26 -7.47 -8.10 7.42
C ILE A 26 -7.96 -7.79 8.84
N TYR A 27 -7.01 -7.44 9.71
CA TYR A 27 -7.26 -7.09 11.10
C TYR A 27 -7.50 -5.59 11.24
N ARG A 28 -8.72 -5.20 11.62
CA ARG A 28 -9.12 -3.79 11.65
C ARG A 28 -8.32 -2.94 12.65
N GLU A 29 -7.97 -3.50 13.80
CA GLU A 29 -7.27 -2.76 14.86
C GLU A 29 -5.81 -2.50 14.53
N SER A 30 -5.10 -3.52 14.02
CA SER A 30 -3.68 -3.41 13.69
C SER A 30 -3.42 -2.89 12.28
N GLY A 31 -4.37 -3.09 11.36
CA GLY A 31 -4.19 -2.92 9.92
C GLY A 31 -3.42 -4.07 9.25
N ASN A 32 -3.04 -5.10 10.01
CA ASN A 32 -2.26 -6.21 9.47
C ASN A 32 -3.06 -7.01 8.44
N ILE A 33 -2.38 -7.42 7.37
CA ILE A 33 -2.90 -8.32 6.35
C ILE A 33 -2.14 -9.64 6.47
N ASN A 34 -2.86 -10.71 6.78
CA ASN A 34 -2.31 -12.05 6.94
C ASN A 34 -2.74 -12.91 5.76
N VAL A 35 -1.78 -13.47 5.01
CA VAL A 35 -2.03 -14.44 3.93
C VAL A 35 -1.57 -15.80 4.39
N TYR A 36 -2.51 -16.74 4.49
CA TYR A 36 -2.27 -18.12 4.89
C TYR A 36 -2.45 -19.04 3.69
N TYR A 37 -1.41 -19.82 3.40
CA TYR A 37 -1.40 -20.81 2.33
C TYR A 37 -1.87 -22.14 2.92
N GLU A 38 -3.15 -22.45 2.80
CA GLU A 38 -3.76 -23.62 3.44
C GLU A 38 -3.33 -24.92 2.75
N ASN A 39 -3.48 -24.97 1.43
CA ASN A 39 -3.20 -26.18 0.65
C ASN A 39 -2.51 -25.80 -0.66
N ILE A 40 -1.19 -26.01 -0.70
CA ILE A 40 -0.33 -25.88 -1.87
C ILE A 40 0.42 -27.21 -2.04
N SER A 41 0.14 -27.94 -3.12
CA SER A 41 0.87 -29.18 -3.40
C SER A 41 2.37 -28.93 -3.55
N SER A 42 3.20 -29.77 -2.93
CA SER A 42 4.66 -29.73 -3.06
C SER A 42 5.15 -30.12 -4.45
N GLU A 43 4.27 -30.69 -5.30
CA GLU A 43 4.59 -31.01 -6.70
C GLU A 43 4.56 -29.78 -7.62
N ILE A 44 3.93 -28.68 -7.19
CA ILE A 44 3.89 -27.42 -7.92
C ILE A 44 5.31 -26.85 -7.97
N ASN A 45 5.78 -26.51 -9.17
CA ASN A 45 7.01 -25.74 -9.31
C ASN A 45 6.82 -24.37 -8.66
N SER A 46 7.69 -24.01 -7.71
CA SER A 46 7.61 -22.72 -7.03
C SER A 46 7.62 -21.55 -8.01
N SER A 47 8.30 -21.64 -9.16
CA SER A 47 8.27 -20.57 -10.17
C SER A 47 6.88 -20.29 -10.77
N SER A 48 5.93 -21.23 -10.63
CA SER A 48 4.52 -21.05 -11.00
C SER A 48 3.71 -20.28 -9.95
N LEU A 49 4.28 -19.99 -8.78
CA LEU A 49 3.60 -19.36 -7.65
C LEU A 49 4.08 -17.92 -7.45
N ILE A 50 3.11 -17.00 -7.41
CA ILE A 50 3.37 -15.59 -7.13
C ILE A 50 2.34 -15.12 -6.10
N THR A 51 2.81 -14.40 -5.09
CA THR A 51 1.94 -13.63 -4.21
C THR A 51 2.58 -12.27 -3.98
N SER A 52 1.79 -11.22 -4.15
CA SER A 52 2.18 -9.87 -3.76
C SER A 52 1.02 -9.17 -3.09
N ILE A 53 1.34 -8.37 -2.07
CA ILE A 53 0.40 -7.48 -1.40
C ILE A 53 0.93 -6.07 -1.62
N GLN A 54 0.07 -5.18 -2.08
CA GLN A 54 0.43 -3.79 -2.40
C GLN A 54 -0.62 -2.87 -1.79
N ASP A 55 -0.15 -1.92 -0.98
CA ASP A 55 -0.92 -0.76 -0.57
C ASP A 55 -0.71 0.34 -1.60
N ILE A 56 -1.75 0.65 -2.38
CA ILE A 56 -1.67 1.59 -3.49
C ILE A 56 -2.75 2.65 -3.32
N ALA A 57 -2.33 3.91 -3.29
CA ALA A 57 -3.23 5.04 -3.49
C ALA A 57 -3.19 5.49 -4.96
N ARG A 58 -4.36 5.80 -5.49
CA ARG A 58 -4.51 6.45 -6.79
C ARG A 58 -4.63 7.95 -6.55
N LEU A 59 -3.61 8.69 -6.97
CA LEU A 59 -3.58 10.13 -6.93
C LEU A 59 -4.45 10.66 -8.06
N ILE A 60 -5.41 11.52 -7.76
CA ILE A 60 -6.09 12.30 -8.80
C ILE A 60 -5.44 13.66 -8.80
N VAL A 61 -4.49 13.87 -9.71
CA VAL A 61 -3.90 15.19 -9.96
C VAL A 61 -4.62 15.78 -11.18
N ASP A 62 -5.32 16.89 -10.97
CA ASP A 62 -5.99 17.68 -12.02
C ASP A 62 -6.98 16.89 -12.92
N LYS A 63 -7.69 15.89 -12.35
CA LYS A 63 -8.74 15.07 -13.02
C LYS A 63 -8.31 14.31 -14.29
N VAL A 64 -7.06 14.40 -14.71
CA VAL A 64 -6.55 13.78 -15.95
C VAL A 64 -5.41 12.80 -15.67
N TYR A 65 -4.66 12.96 -14.57
CA TYR A 65 -3.56 12.08 -14.21
C TYR A 65 -3.88 11.21 -13.01
N VAL A 66 -3.83 9.89 -13.20
CA VAL A 66 -3.95 8.88 -12.15
C VAL A 66 -2.58 8.30 -11.87
N ASP A 67 -1.76 9.01 -11.11
CA ASP A 67 -0.49 8.46 -10.64
C ASP A 67 -0.74 7.44 -9.52
N LYS A 68 -0.04 6.31 -9.58
CA LYS A 68 -0.15 5.26 -8.56
C LYS A 68 0.98 5.46 -7.56
N PHE A 69 0.62 5.81 -6.32
CA PHE A 69 1.56 5.84 -5.22
C PHE A 69 1.50 4.51 -4.47
N VAL A 70 2.62 3.80 -4.41
CA VAL A 70 2.73 2.51 -3.69
C VAL A 70 3.33 2.78 -2.31
N TYR A 71 2.50 2.73 -1.27
CA TYR A 71 2.92 2.97 0.11
C TYR A 71 3.79 1.87 0.68
N SER A 72 3.42 0.63 0.38
CA SER A 72 4.07 -0.53 0.93
C SER A 72 3.78 -1.71 0.00
N LYS A 73 4.81 -2.51 -0.26
CA LYS A 73 4.71 -3.70 -1.08
C LYS A 73 5.49 -4.83 -0.43
N ILE A 74 4.91 -6.02 -0.46
CA ILE A 74 5.64 -7.25 -0.22
C ILE A 74 5.45 -8.17 -1.42
N THR A 75 6.55 -8.74 -1.89
CA THR A 75 6.55 -9.87 -2.82
C THR A 75 7.03 -11.07 -2.02
N VAL A 76 6.21 -12.12 -1.94
CA VAL A 76 6.56 -13.33 -1.19
C VAL A 76 7.52 -14.15 -2.05
N PRO A 77 8.70 -14.54 -1.54
CA PRO A 77 9.58 -15.45 -2.26
C PRO A 77 8.82 -16.73 -2.60
N SER A 78 8.87 -17.16 -3.86
CA SER A 78 8.06 -18.28 -4.32
C SER A 78 8.35 -19.60 -3.59
N THR A 79 9.59 -19.77 -3.11
CA THR A 79 10.02 -20.90 -2.29
C THR A 79 9.38 -20.94 -0.89
N MET A 80 8.78 -19.83 -0.44
CA MET A 80 8.06 -19.73 0.83
C MET A 80 6.54 -19.94 0.68
N ILE A 81 6.02 -20.00 -0.56
CA ILE A 81 4.62 -20.26 -0.86
C ILE A 81 4.39 -21.78 -0.84
N LYS A 82 4.02 -22.31 0.33
CA LYS A 82 3.81 -23.74 0.57
C LYS A 82 2.70 -23.94 1.60
N SER A 83 2.12 -25.14 1.67
CA SER A 83 1.10 -25.43 2.67
C SER A 83 1.55 -25.08 4.08
N ASN A 84 0.62 -24.58 4.89
CA ASN A 84 0.80 -24.22 6.28
C ASN A 84 1.84 -23.12 6.52
N SER A 85 2.11 -22.25 5.55
CA SER A 85 2.90 -21.03 5.76
C SER A 85 2.03 -19.78 5.85
N LEU A 86 2.52 -18.81 6.62
CA LEU A 86 1.83 -17.55 6.91
C LEU A 86 2.74 -16.38 6.54
N VAL A 87 2.18 -15.42 5.81
CA VAL A 87 2.79 -14.12 5.55
C VAL A 87 2.01 -13.07 6.31
N ILE A 88 2.71 -12.28 7.12
CA ILE A 88 2.13 -11.15 7.85
C ILE A 88 2.68 -9.87 7.24
N PHE A 89 1.82 -9.13 6.55
CA PHE A 89 2.13 -7.80 6.04
C PHE A 89 1.63 -6.73 7.02
N LYS A 90 2.58 -5.92 7.49
CA LYS A 90 2.32 -4.78 8.37
C LYS A 90 2.50 -3.51 7.53
N PRO A 91 1.42 -2.86 7.06
CA PRO A 91 1.55 -1.63 6.29
C PRO A 91 2.24 -0.56 7.14
N LEU A 92 3.03 0.29 6.49
CA LEU A 92 3.63 1.44 7.16
C LEU A 92 2.52 2.34 7.71
N LYS A 93 2.59 2.66 9.01
CA LYS A 93 1.60 3.52 9.68
C LYS A 93 1.84 5.01 9.43
N HIS A 94 2.50 5.35 8.32
CA HIS A 94 2.94 6.69 8.03
C HIS A 94 1.92 7.41 7.15
N TYR A 95 1.20 8.36 7.76
CA TYR A 95 0.26 9.24 7.05
C TYR A 95 0.50 10.66 7.53
N CYS A 96 1.01 11.51 6.63
CA CYS A 96 1.28 12.92 6.89
C CYS A 96 0.03 13.64 7.43
N SER A 97 -1.16 13.27 6.94
CA SER A 97 -2.47 13.76 7.41
C SER A 97 -2.76 13.64 8.90
N LYS A 98 -1.99 12.87 9.69
CA LYS A 98 -2.10 12.86 11.15
C LYS A 98 -1.51 14.11 11.80
N GLN A 99 -0.59 14.79 11.13
CA GLN A 99 0.11 15.96 11.65
C GLN A 99 -0.81 17.19 11.61
N LYS A 100 -0.83 17.93 12.73
CA LYS A 100 -1.78 19.03 12.96
C LYS A 100 -1.13 20.41 12.87
N ASN A 101 0.18 20.50 12.67
CA ASN A 101 0.90 21.76 12.53
C ASN A 101 2.03 21.63 11.49
N LYS A 102 2.58 22.79 11.09
CA LYS A 102 3.59 22.89 10.03
C LYS A 102 4.89 22.15 10.39
N GLU A 103 5.39 22.36 11.60
CA GLU A 103 6.67 21.79 12.04
C GLU A 103 6.60 20.26 12.11
N SER A 104 5.56 19.72 12.74
CA SER A 104 5.35 18.27 12.85
C SER A 104 5.05 17.62 11.50
N CYS A 105 4.44 18.36 10.57
CA CYS A 105 4.26 17.93 9.19
C CYS A 105 5.60 17.78 8.46
N GLN A 106 6.48 18.78 8.55
CA GLN A 106 7.79 18.73 7.90
C GLN A 106 8.67 17.61 8.48
N LEU A 107 8.70 17.49 9.81
CA LEU A 107 9.45 16.46 10.54
C LEU A 107 8.92 15.03 10.30
N ALA A 108 7.69 14.88 9.83
CA ALA A 108 7.14 13.59 9.47
C ALA A 108 7.68 13.07 8.12
N SER A 109 8.39 13.88 7.34
CA SER A 109 8.95 13.38 6.08
C SER A 109 10.04 12.31 6.34
N GLU A 110 9.98 11.23 5.58
CA GLU A 110 10.95 10.12 5.59
C GLU A 110 11.52 9.92 4.17
N GLU A 111 12.54 9.08 4.01
CA GLU A 111 13.28 8.88 2.74
C GLU A 111 12.36 8.63 1.52
N ASN A 112 11.22 7.96 1.73
CA ASN A 112 10.27 7.59 0.68
C ASN A 112 8.90 8.29 0.79
N ILE A 113 8.70 9.17 1.76
CA ILE A 113 7.43 9.87 2.00
C ILE A 113 7.74 11.33 2.32
N ILE A 114 7.43 12.23 1.40
CA ILE A 114 7.57 13.67 1.62
C ILE A 114 6.22 14.24 2.06
N CYS A 115 6.20 14.91 3.21
CA CYS A 115 5.01 15.57 3.75
C CYS A 115 5.01 17.07 3.39
N TYR A 116 3.84 17.55 2.95
CA TYR A 116 3.59 18.94 2.58
C TYR A 116 2.54 19.55 3.50
N TRP A 117 2.85 20.73 4.02
CA TRP A 117 1.91 21.53 4.82
C TRP A 117 1.19 22.54 3.93
N CYS A 118 -0.13 22.65 4.04
CA CYS A 118 -0.88 23.72 3.41
C CYS A 118 -1.33 24.76 4.44
N PRO A 119 -0.90 26.03 4.32
CA PRO A 119 -1.29 27.09 5.26
C PRO A 119 -2.77 27.47 5.14
N ILE A 120 -3.39 27.31 3.96
CA ILE A 120 -4.79 27.68 3.70
C ILE A 120 -5.74 26.81 4.50
N ILE A 121 -5.59 25.49 4.40
CA ILE A 121 -6.46 24.51 5.08
C ILE A 121 -5.88 23.97 6.39
N LYS A 122 -4.68 24.43 6.77
CA LYS A 122 -3.96 24.04 7.99
C LYS A 122 -3.91 22.52 8.19
N ASN A 123 -3.62 21.80 7.11
CA ASN A 123 -3.52 20.36 7.09
C ASN A 123 -2.18 19.94 6.48
N CYS A 124 -1.79 18.70 6.76
CA CYS A 124 -0.61 18.04 6.20
C CYS A 124 -1.05 16.92 5.23
N THR A 125 -0.26 16.64 4.20
CA THR A 125 -0.48 15.52 3.26
C THR A 125 0.84 15.07 2.62
N ASN A 126 0.93 13.84 2.14
CA ASN A 126 1.95 13.44 1.15
C ASN A 126 1.43 13.44 -0.29
N GLY A 127 0.23 13.98 -0.53
CA GLY A 127 -0.44 13.91 -1.83
C GLY A 127 -1.27 12.65 -2.01
N ALA A 128 -1.00 11.58 -1.25
CA ALA A 128 -1.63 10.27 -1.40
C ALA A 128 -2.50 9.86 -0.20
N ASP A 129 -2.84 10.80 0.69
CA ASP A 129 -3.55 10.50 1.94
C ASP A 129 -4.92 11.19 2.04
N LEU A 130 -5.52 11.14 3.23
CA LEU A 130 -6.87 11.64 3.52
C LEU A 130 -7.09 13.12 3.13
N ASN A 131 -6.03 13.92 3.04
CA ASN A 131 -6.11 15.34 2.76
C ASN A 131 -5.83 15.69 1.29
N ALA A 132 -5.50 14.72 0.44
CA ALA A 132 -5.10 14.93 -0.95
C ALA A 132 -6.11 15.78 -1.75
N ILE A 133 -7.41 15.44 -1.68
CA ILE A 133 -8.48 16.15 -2.40
C ILE A 133 -8.56 17.62 -1.93
N LYS A 134 -8.58 17.84 -0.61
CA LYS A 134 -8.65 19.19 -0.04
C LYS A 134 -7.44 20.04 -0.42
N PHE A 135 -6.25 19.45 -0.47
CA PHE A 135 -5.03 20.11 -0.93
C PHE A 135 -5.13 20.52 -2.41
N SER A 136 -5.65 19.64 -3.26
CA SER A 136 -5.87 19.92 -4.68
C SER A 136 -6.87 21.07 -4.88
N ASP A 137 -8.03 21.00 -4.22
CA ASP A 137 -9.08 22.02 -4.31
C ASP A 137 -8.60 23.39 -3.83
N SER A 138 -7.73 23.40 -2.82
CA SER A 138 -7.13 24.61 -2.25
C SER A 138 -5.84 25.06 -2.96
N LYS A 139 -5.46 24.39 -4.06
CA LYS A 139 -4.26 24.66 -4.88
C LYS A 139 -2.95 24.64 -4.09
N CYS A 140 -2.89 23.88 -3.01
CA CYS A 140 -1.72 23.82 -2.12
C CYS A 140 -0.49 23.20 -2.80
N PHE A 141 -0.67 22.24 -3.72
CA PHE A 141 0.45 21.63 -4.46
C PHE A 141 1.08 22.59 -5.49
N ARG A 142 0.32 23.55 -6.01
CA ARG A 142 0.78 24.52 -7.01
C ARG A 142 1.56 25.70 -6.40
N GLN A 143 1.60 25.79 -5.07
CA GLN A 143 2.34 26.84 -4.36
C GLN A 143 3.82 26.47 -4.13
N ASN A 144 4.17 25.19 -4.13
CA ASN A 144 5.55 24.72 -3.90
C ASN A 144 6.45 24.76 -5.14
N THR A 145 5.93 25.08 -6.33
CA THR A 145 6.77 25.37 -7.52
C THR A 145 7.38 26.77 -7.49
N ASN A 146 7.06 27.59 -6.49
CA ASN A 146 7.64 28.91 -6.27
C ASN A 146 8.43 28.96 -4.95
N GLY A 147 9.24 27.95 -4.68
CA GLY A 147 10.25 28.03 -3.64
C GLY A 147 11.32 29.06 -4.03
N GLU A 148 11.45 30.09 -3.19
CA GLU A 148 12.64 30.93 -2.96
C GLU A 148 13.03 31.97 -4.02
N GLN A 149 12.61 33.22 -3.77
CA GLN A 149 13.57 34.32 -3.70
C GLN A 149 13.33 35.09 -2.39
N SER A 150 14.07 34.70 -1.35
CA SER A 150 14.37 35.58 -0.23
C SER A 150 15.67 36.32 -0.57
N THR A 151 15.53 37.56 -1.03
CA THR A 151 16.40 38.71 -0.76
C THR A 151 15.54 39.95 -0.89
#